data_AF-A0A1Y4B5W0-F1
#
_entry.id   AF-A0A1Y4B5W0-F1
#
_cell.length_a   1.000
_cell.length_b   1.000
_cell.length_c   1.000
_cell.angle_alpha   90.00
_cell.angle_beta   90.00
_cell.angle_gamma   90.00
#
_symmetry.space_group_name_H-M   'P 1'
#
loop_
_entity.id
_entity.type
_entity.pdbx_description
1 polymer ?
#
loop_
_entity_poly.entity_id
_entity_poly.type
_entity_poly.pdbx_seq_one_letter_code
_entity_poly.pdbx_strand_id
1 'polypeptide(L)'
;MCMGFGCNAAGVVGCRIIDSPRERLLAILTNSFVPCNGRFPTLIALITMFFVGTGGSFGDSVLSSFMLTGVIVFSVGITFFVTRFLSGTILKGVPSSFTLELPPYRCPQVGKVILRSIMERTLFVLGRAAAVAAPAGMVLWILANVSVNGASLLAVCSGFLDPFARLMGLDGVILLAFILGLPANEIVLPIIVMAYLAEGSIAETGSLPEMKALFVSHGWTMTTALCTMLFSLMHWPCSTTLLTIKKETGSWKWTILAALLPASLGIISCMIVNLSSTLMKSLSFFL
;
A
#
# COMPACT_ATOMS: atom_id res chain seq x y z
N MET A 1 -7.10 -9.13 -10.23
CA MET A 1 -5.83 -8.41 -10.53
C MET A 1 -6.08 -7.11 -11.27
N CYS A 2 -6.54 -7.09 -12.54
CA CYS A 2 -6.62 -5.84 -13.32
C CYS A 2 -7.49 -4.72 -12.68
N MET A 3 -8.62 -5.08 -12.07
CA MET A 3 -9.45 -4.10 -11.34
C MET A 3 -8.78 -3.53 -10.06
N GLY A 4 -7.78 -4.24 -9.51
CA GLY A 4 -7.04 -3.82 -8.31
C GLY A 4 -6.11 -2.63 -8.55
N PHE A 5 -5.62 -2.44 -9.78
CA PHE A 5 -4.77 -1.28 -10.12
C PHE A 5 -5.47 0.07 -9.88
N GLY A 6 -6.80 0.11 -10.01
CA GLY A 6 -7.59 1.26 -9.61
C GLY A 6 -7.73 1.33 -8.09
N CYS A 7 -8.61 0.50 -7.54
CA CYS A 7 -8.87 0.43 -6.11
C CYS A 7 -9.04 -1.03 -5.67
N ASN A 8 -8.31 -1.43 -4.64
CA ASN A 8 -8.36 -2.80 -4.12
C ASN A 8 -9.76 -3.16 -3.59
N ALA A 9 -10.52 -2.20 -3.06
CA ALA A 9 -11.91 -2.43 -2.65
C ALA A 9 -12.80 -2.81 -3.85
N ALA A 10 -12.66 -2.13 -4.99
CA ALA A 10 -13.41 -2.45 -6.20
C ALA A 10 -13.00 -3.83 -6.76
N GLY A 11 -11.70 -4.16 -6.72
CA GLY A 11 -11.22 -5.49 -7.09
C GLY A 11 -11.82 -6.62 -6.24
N VAL A 12 -11.96 -6.39 -4.92
CA VAL A 12 -12.60 -7.35 -4.00
C VAL A 12 -14.08 -7.52 -4.31
N VAL A 13 -14.83 -6.44 -4.58
CA VAL A 13 -16.25 -6.54 -4.99
C VAL A 13 -16.40 -7.31 -6.31
N GLY A 14 -15.46 -7.12 -7.26
CA GLY A 14 -15.45 -7.84 -8.53
C GLY A 14 -15.29 -9.35 -8.39
N CYS A 15 -14.73 -9.84 -7.28
CA CYS A 15 -14.56 -11.27 -7.03
C CYS A 15 -15.89 -12.01 -6.83
N ARG A 16 -17.03 -11.31 -6.68
CA ARG A 16 -18.37 -11.91 -6.60
C ARG A 16 -18.77 -12.71 -7.83
N ILE A 17 -18.15 -12.42 -8.98
CA ILE A 17 -18.41 -13.11 -10.25
C ILE A 17 -17.80 -14.52 -10.23
N ILE A 18 -16.85 -14.79 -9.34
CA ILE A 18 -16.22 -16.11 -9.21
C ILE A 18 -17.17 -17.01 -8.42
N ASP A 19 -17.70 -18.04 -9.08
CA ASP A 19 -18.66 -18.99 -8.50
C ASP A 19 -18.04 -19.84 -7.40
N SER A 20 -16.79 -20.29 -7.62
CA SER A 20 -16.13 -21.17 -6.65
C SER A 20 -15.68 -20.38 -5.41
N PRO A 21 -16.14 -20.76 -4.20
CA PRO A 21 -15.82 -20.01 -2.99
C PRO A 21 -14.33 -20.01 -2.68
N ARG A 22 -13.62 -21.05 -3.12
CA ARG A 22 -12.16 -21.20 -2.98
C ARG A 22 -11.41 -20.18 -3.82
N GLU A 23 -11.65 -20.14 -5.13
CA GLU A 23 -10.94 -19.22 -6.03
C GLU A 23 -11.36 -17.78 -5.75
N ARG A 24 -12.62 -17.56 -5.36
CA ARG A 24 -13.09 -16.27 -4.88
C ARG A 24 -12.26 -15.79 -3.69
N LEU A 25 -12.06 -16.64 -2.68
CA LEU A 25 -11.28 -16.26 -1.50
C LEU A 25 -9.80 -16.06 -1.81
N LEU A 26 -9.21 -16.90 -2.68
CA LEU A 26 -7.84 -16.69 -3.17
C LEU A 26 -7.72 -15.32 -3.85
N ALA A 27 -8.63 -14.99 -4.76
CA ALA A 27 -8.64 -13.71 -5.46
C ALA A 27 -8.83 -12.52 -4.51
N ILE A 28 -9.70 -12.64 -3.49
CA ILE A 28 -9.90 -11.60 -2.48
C ILE A 28 -8.62 -11.36 -1.68
N LEU A 29 -7.94 -12.41 -1.22
CA LEU A 29 -6.73 -12.29 -0.39
C LEU A 29 -5.52 -11.79 -1.19
N THR A 30 -5.40 -12.19 -2.46
CA THR A 30 -4.24 -11.85 -3.29
C THR A 30 -4.39 -10.51 -4.01
N ASN A 31 -5.59 -9.93 -4.05
CA ASN A 31 -5.82 -8.62 -4.69
C ASN A 31 -4.99 -7.48 -4.05
N SER A 32 -4.66 -7.57 -2.75
CA SER A 32 -3.90 -6.54 -2.02
C SER A 32 -2.43 -6.40 -2.44
N PHE A 33 -1.87 -7.38 -3.14
CA PHE A 33 -0.49 -7.33 -3.64
C PHE A 33 -0.33 -6.46 -4.89
N VAL A 34 -1.43 -6.18 -5.59
CA VAL A 34 -1.42 -5.28 -6.74
C VAL A 34 -1.43 -3.84 -6.21
N PRO A 35 -0.54 -2.96 -6.70
CA PRO A 35 -0.55 -1.55 -6.31
C PRO A 35 -1.83 -0.88 -6.81
N CYS A 36 -2.61 -0.32 -5.90
CA CYS A 36 -3.75 0.54 -6.23
C CYS A 36 -3.29 1.97 -6.51
N ASN A 37 -4.19 2.81 -7.07
CA ASN A 37 -3.90 4.20 -7.45
C ASN A 37 -3.16 4.98 -6.35
N GLY A 38 -3.59 4.88 -5.09
CA GLY A 38 -2.96 5.58 -3.96
C GLY A 38 -1.52 5.15 -3.63
N ARG A 39 -0.99 4.06 -4.19
CA ARG A 39 0.41 3.62 -4.01
C ARG A 39 1.33 4.14 -5.11
N PHE A 40 0.79 4.48 -6.28
CA PHE A 40 1.60 4.96 -7.42
C PHE A 40 2.34 6.27 -7.13
N PRO A 41 1.74 7.31 -6.52
CA PRO A 41 2.44 8.56 -6.22
C PRO A 41 3.70 8.33 -5.39
N THR A 42 3.61 7.52 -4.33
CA THR A 42 4.76 7.18 -3.47
C THR A 42 5.84 6.44 -4.25
N LEU A 43 5.47 5.47 -5.08
CA LEU A 43 6.45 4.71 -5.87
C LEU A 43 7.16 5.61 -6.90
N ILE A 44 6.41 6.43 -7.63
CA ILE A 44 6.95 7.36 -8.64
C ILE A 44 7.87 8.38 -7.96
N ALA A 45 7.44 8.96 -6.84
CA ALA A 45 8.21 9.94 -6.08
C ALA A 45 9.56 9.37 -5.61
N LEU A 46 9.56 8.18 -5.00
CA LEU A 46 10.78 7.54 -4.51
C LEU A 46 11.73 7.11 -5.62
N ILE A 47 11.20 6.56 -6.72
CA ILE A 47 12.02 6.19 -7.90
C ILE A 47 12.73 7.43 -8.46
N THR A 48 11.98 8.52 -8.68
CA THR A 48 12.54 9.74 -9.26
C THR A 48 13.57 10.39 -8.35
N MET A 49 13.31 10.50 -7.04
CA MET A 49 14.24 11.15 -6.11
C MET A 49 15.55 10.36 -5.91
N PHE A 50 15.45 9.05 -5.70
CA PHE A 50 16.59 8.24 -5.27
C PHE A 50 17.32 7.54 -6.41
N PHE A 51 16.64 7.10 -7.46
CA PHE A 51 17.25 6.23 -8.48
C PHE A 51 17.55 6.93 -9.81
N VAL A 52 16.78 7.95 -10.17
CA VAL A 52 16.90 8.62 -11.47
C VAL A 52 17.58 9.99 -11.33
N GLY A 53 17.12 10.80 -10.38
CA GLY A 53 17.55 12.19 -10.23
C GLY A 53 16.47 13.18 -10.67
N THR A 54 16.62 14.44 -10.27
CA THR A 54 15.63 15.51 -10.45
C THR A 54 15.89 16.37 -11.69
N GLY A 55 16.75 15.91 -12.61
CA GLY A 55 17.22 16.69 -13.77
C GLY A 55 16.20 16.88 -14.89
N GLY A 56 15.11 16.11 -14.89
CA GLY A 56 13.98 16.31 -15.81
C GLY A 56 14.30 16.02 -17.29
N SER A 57 15.37 15.28 -17.58
CA SER A 57 15.70 14.93 -18.96
C SER A 57 14.73 13.87 -19.51
N PHE A 58 14.61 13.78 -20.84
CA PHE A 58 13.79 12.73 -21.47
C PHE A 58 14.27 11.32 -21.09
N GLY A 59 15.58 11.13 -20.90
CA GLY A 59 16.16 9.87 -20.41
C GLY A 59 15.70 9.50 -19.00
N ASP A 60 15.54 10.48 -18.12
CA ASP A 60 15.09 10.29 -16.74
C ASP A 60 13.62 9.78 -16.69
N SER A 61 12.79 10.29 -17.58
CA SER A 61 11.38 9.87 -17.70
C SER A 61 11.25 8.42 -18.20
N VAL A 62 12.13 8.00 -19.11
CA VAL A 62 12.15 6.61 -19.61
C VAL A 62 12.65 5.66 -18.53
N LEU A 63 13.72 6.03 -17.82
CA LEU A 63 14.28 5.18 -16.76
C LEU A 63 13.30 5.00 -15.59
N SER A 64 12.66 6.09 -15.14
CA SER A 64 11.64 6.02 -14.08
C SER A 64 10.45 5.13 -14.46
N SER A 65 9.98 5.23 -15.71
CA SER A 65 8.91 4.38 -16.23
C SER A 65 9.30 2.91 -16.29
N PHE A 66 10.53 2.61 -16.71
CA PHE A 66 11.05 1.24 -16.75
C PHE A 66 11.17 0.64 -15.34
N MET A 67 11.71 1.40 -14.37
CA MET A 67 11.80 0.98 -12.98
C MET A 67 10.42 0.75 -12.35
N LEU A 68 9.47 1.66 -12.58
CA LEU A 68 8.09 1.50 -12.11
C LEU A 68 7.45 0.23 -12.69
N THR A 69 7.65 -0.03 -13.98
CA THR A 69 7.16 -1.25 -14.64
C THR A 69 7.79 -2.49 -14.01
N GLY A 70 9.09 -2.47 -13.72
CA GLY A 70 9.78 -3.56 -13.01
C GLY A 70 9.17 -3.84 -11.62
N VAL A 71 8.89 -2.78 -10.86
CA VAL A 71 8.23 -2.87 -9.54
C VAL A 71 6.81 -3.46 -9.66
N ILE A 72 6.04 -3.07 -10.69
CA ILE A 72 4.71 -3.62 -10.95
C ILE A 72 4.79 -5.10 -11.33
N VAL A 73 5.70 -5.48 -12.24
CA VAL A 73 5.89 -6.88 -12.64
C VAL A 73 6.31 -7.74 -11.43
N PHE A 74 7.17 -7.21 -10.57
CA PHE A 74 7.53 -7.86 -9.31
C PHE A 74 6.31 -8.10 -8.41
N SER A 75 5.43 -7.10 -8.26
CA SER A 75 4.19 -7.22 -7.48
C SER A 75 3.24 -8.29 -8.04
N VAL A 76 3.13 -8.38 -9.36
CA VAL A 76 2.33 -9.42 -10.04
C VAL A 76 2.94 -10.79 -9.81
N GLY A 77 4.28 -10.90 -9.91
CA GLY A 77 5.02 -12.14 -9.62
C GLY A 77 4.79 -12.63 -8.19
N ILE A 78 4.85 -11.73 -7.20
CA ILE A 78 4.51 -12.07 -5.80
C ILE A 78 3.07 -12.56 -5.70
N THR A 79 2.15 -11.90 -6.38
CA THR A 79 0.73 -12.29 -6.33
C THR A 79 0.53 -13.72 -6.83
N PHE A 80 1.21 -14.12 -7.91
CA PHE A 80 1.21 -15.51 -8.38
C PHE A 80 1.86 -16.47 -7.39
N PHE A 81 3.00 -16.09 -6.82
CA PHE A 81 3.69 -16.90 -5.80
C PHE A 81 2.79 -17.17 -4.59
N VAL A 82 2.16 -16.12 -4.05
CA VAL A 82 1.23 -16.23 -2.92
C VAL A 82 0.00 -17.04 -3.28
N THR A 83 -0.56 -16.85 -4.49
CA THR A 83 -1.70 -17.66 -4.97
C THR A 83 -1.32 -19.14 -5.01
N ARG A 84 -0.13 -19.47 -5.50
CA ARG A 84 0.40 -20.84 -5.55
C ARG A 84 0.65 -21.43 -4.14
N PHE A 85 1.11 -20.61 -3.21
CA PHE A 85 1.33 -21.00 -1.81
C PHE A 85 0.01 -21.28 -1.08
N LEU A 86 -0.98 -20.38 -1.19
CA LEU A 86 -2.27 -20.50 -0.52
C LEU A 86 -3.10 -21.65 -1.07
N SER A 87 -3.08 -21.85 -2.39
CA SER A 87 -3.79 -22.95 -3.06
C SER A 87 -3.23 -24.33 -2.71
N GLY A 88 -1.94 -24.42 -2.36
CA GLY A 88 -1.29 -25.66 -1.93
C GLY A 88 -1.45 -25.99 -0.43
N THR A 89 -1.60 -24.97 0.42
CA THR A 89 -1.60 -25.11 1.89
C THR A 89 -2.99 -25.02 2.50
N ILE A 90 -3.56 -23.82 2.53
CA ILE A 90 -4.75 -23.45 3.32
C ILE A 90 -6.05 -23.79 2.57
N LEU A 91 -6.05 -23.67 1.25
CA LEU A 91 -7.25 -23.77 0.43
C LEU A 91 -7.10 -24.94 -0.54
N LYS A 92 -7.21 -26.18 -0.07
CA LYS A 92 -7.26 -27.40 -0.93
C LYS A 92 -8.71 -27.64 -1.38
N GLY A 93 -8.92 -27.96 -2.66
CA GLY A 93 -10.26 -28.22 -3.21
C GLY A 93 -10.25 -28.59 -4.69
N VAL A 94 -11.40 -29.00 -5.21
CA VAL A 94 -11.62 -29.30 -6.63
C VAL A 94 -11.75 -27.98 -7.42
N PRO A 95 -11.11 -27.86 -8.60
CA PRO A 95 -11.32 -26.72 -9.49
C PRO A 95 -12.78 -26.70 -9.99
N SER A 96 -13.38 -25.52 -10.12
CA SER A 96 -14.72 -25.40 -10.72
C SER A 96 -14.64 -25.46 -12.23
N SER A 97 -15.59 -26.17 -12.85
CA SER A 97 -15.83 -26.07 -14.29
C SER A 97 -16.28 -24.65 -14.62
N PHE A 98 -15.44 -23.89 -15.32
CA PHE A 98 -15.83 -22.60 -15.90
C PHE A 98 -16.72 -22.86 -17.12
N THR A 99 -18.01 -23.05 -16.90
CA THR A 99 -19.02 -23.00 -17.96
C THR A 99 -19.33 -21.53 -18.24
N LEU A 100 -18.68 -20.98 -19.26
CA LEU A 100 -18.91 -19.61 -19.70
C LEU A 100 -20.19 -19.58 -20.55
N GLU A 101 -21.35 -19.57 -19.90
CA GLU A 101 -22.61 -19.30 -20.59
C GLU A 101 -22.61 -17.84 -21.04
N LEU A 102 -22.80 -17.61 -22.35
CA LEU A 102 -22.86 -16.26 -22.88
C LEU A 102 -24.11 -15.56 -22.32
N PRO A 103 -23.98 -14.48 -21.53
CA PRO A 103 -25.14 -13.77 -21.02
C PRO A 103 -25.88 -13.08 -22.18
N PRO A 104 -27.22 -13.03 -22.15
CA PRO A 104 -27.99 -12.32 -23.16
C PRO A 104 -27.65 -10.83 -23.14
N TYR A 105 -27.14 -10.31 -24.26
CA TYR A 105 -26.76 -8.92 -24.41
C TYR A 105 -28.00 -8.03 -24.49
N ARG A 106 -28.29 -7.27 -23.43
CA ARG A 106 -29.41 -6.32 -23.36
C ARG A 106 -28.88 -4.90 -23.61
N CYS A 107 -29.62 -4.10 -24.37
CA CYS A 107 -29.25 -2.68 -24.58
C CYS A 107 -29.15 -1.95 -23.23
N PRO A 108 -28.02 -1.27 -22.94
CA PRO A 108 -27.84 -0.59 -21.67
C PRO A 108 -28.77 0.61 -21.55
N GLN A 109 -29.53 0.69 -20.46
CA GLN A 109 -30.29 1.89 -20.11
C GLN A 109 -29.35 2.92 -19.47
N VAL A 110 -28.58 3.62 -20.31
CA VAL A 110 -27.46 4.50 -19.93
C VAL A 110 -27.83 5.44 -18.77
N GLY A 111 -28.96 6.13 -18.84
CA GLY A 111 -29.39 7.06 -17.80
C GLY A 111 -29.65 6.40 -16.43
N LYS A 112 -30.37 5.28 -16.40
CA LYS A 112 -30.63 4.54 -15.16
C LYS A 112 -29.36 3.91 -14.59
N VAL A 113 -28.48 3.41 -15.46
CA VAL A 113 -27.20 2.82 -15.04
C VAL A 113 -26.31 3.88 -14.38
N ILE A 114 -26.20 5.07 -14.97
CA ILE A 114 -25.39 6.16 -14.41
C ILE A 114 -25.96 6.61 -13.06
N LEU A 115 -27.24 6.93 -13.00
CA LEU A 115 -27.87 7.43 -11.76
C LEU A 115 -27.74 6.41 -10.62
N ARG A 116 -28.02 5.14 -10.92
CA ARG A 116 -27.94 4.04 -9.94
C ARG A 116 -26.51 3.75 -9.53
N SER A 117 -25.55 3.80 -10.46
CA SER A 117 -24.14 3.60 -10.14
C SER A 117 -23.60 4.72 -9.23
N ILE A 118 -23.97 5.97 -9.48
CA ILE A 118 -23.53 7.09 -8.64
C ILE A 118 -24.16 7.00 -7.24
N MET A 119 -25.48 6.82 -7.15
CA MET A 119 -26.19 6.81 -5.86
C MET A 119 -25.91 5.56 -5.03
N GLU A 120 -25.93 4.36 -5.61
CA GLU A 120 -25.79 3.12 -4.84
C GLU A 120 -24.32 2.71 -4.65
N ARG A 121 -23.43 2.99 -5.61
CA ARG A 121 -22.03 2.54 -5.54
C ARG A 121 -21.07 3.64 -5.07
N THR A 122 -21.16 4.85 -5.61
CA THR A 122 -20.21 5.92 -5.28
C THR A 122 -20.50 6.51 -3.90
N LEU A 123 -21.74 6.94 -3.63
CA LEU A 123 -22.08 7.61 -2.37
C LEU A 123 -21.87 6.71 -1.15
N PHE A 124 -22.20 5.42 -1.27
CA PHE A 124 -22.05 4.48 -0.17
C PHE A 124 -20.58 4.11 0.11
N VAL A 125 -19.74 4.02 -0.92
CA VAL A 125 -18.30 3.84 -0.73
C VAL A 125 -17.68 5.09 -0.12
N LEU A 126 -18.10 6.28 -0.58
CA LEU A 126 -17.66 7.56 -0.03
C LEU A 126 -18.04 7.69 1.45
N GLY A 127 -19.28 7.36 1.82
CA GLY A 127 -19.72 7.39 3.22
C GLY A 127 -18.89 6.47 4.13
N ARG A 128 -18.51 5.28 3.64
CA ARG A 128 -17.61 4.38 4.39
C ARG A 128 -16.20 4.94 4.50
N ALA A 129 -15.68 5.56 3.44
CA ALA A 129 -14.36 6.18 3.46
C ALA A 129 -14.33 7.34 4.46
N ALA A 130 -15.32 8.24 4.41
CA ALA A 130 -15.44 9.36 5.34
C ALA A 130 -15.58 8.90 6.80
N ALA A 131 -16.39 7.86 7.06
CA ALA A 131 -16.57 7.31 8.39
C ALA A 131 -15.29 6.76 9.03
N VAL A 132 -14.30 6.34 8.22
CA VAL A 132 -13.00 5.88 8.73
C VAL A 132 -11.96 6.99 8.69
N ALA A 133 -11.98 7.85 7.67
CA ALA A 133 -11.01 8.93 7.50
C ALA A 133 -11.16 10.03 8.56
N ALA A 134 -12.38 10.42 8.92
CA ALA A 134 -12.63 11.46 9.92
C ALA A 134 -12.03 11.15 11.31
N PRO A 135 -12.29 9.98 11.94
CA PRO A 135 -11.69 9.67 13.23
C PRO A 135 -10.17 9.49 13.13
N ALA A 136 -9.67 8.91 12.03
CA ALA A 136 -8.23 8.73 11.86
C ALA A 136 -7.49 10.06 11.66
N GLY A 137 -8.08 11.00 10.93
CA GLY A 137 -7.57 12.37 10.79
C GLY A 137 -7.57 13.13 12.11
N MET A 138 -8.60 12.95 12.93
CA MET A 138 -8.64 13.51 14.29
C MET A 138 -7.52 12.93 15.17
N VAL A 139 -7.29 11.61 15.11
CA VAL A 139 -6.18 10.96 15.83
C VAL A 139 -4.83 11.48 15.35
N LEU A 140 -4.62 11.57 14.03
CA LEU A 140 -3.40 12.12 13.45
C LEU A 140 -3.16 13.57 13.90
N TRP A 141 -4.20 14.40 13.89
CA TRP A 141 -4.11 15.80 14.33
C TRP A 141 -3.73 15.91 15.81
N ILE A 142 -4.32 15.10 16.68
CA ILE A 142 -3.96 15.04 18.10
C ILE A 142 -2.50 14.60 18.27
N LEU A 143 -2.07 13.55 17.57
CA LEU A 143 -0.69 13.07 17.64
C LEU A 143 0.31 14.13 17.17
N ALA A 144 -0.03 14.89 16.13
CA ALA A 144 0.83 15.91 15.55
C ALA A 144 0.91 17.18 16.41
N ASN A 145 -0.21 17.66 16.96
CA ASN A 145 -0.30 18.97 17.62
C ASN A 145 -0.13 18.91 19.14
N VAL A 146 -0.45 17.79 19.79
CA VAL A 146 -0.27 17.66 21.24
C VAL A 146 1.18 17.30 21.53
N SER A 147 1.85 18.17 22.30
CA SER A 147 3.22 17.97 22.76
C SER A 147 3.27 17.64 24.25
N VAL A 148 4.15 16.73 24.62
CA VAL A 148 4.46 16.35 26.01
C VAL A 148 5.96 16.54 26.21
N ASN A 149 6.36 17.34 27.20
CA ASN A 149 7.76 17.65 27.50
C ASN A 149 8.55 18.22 26.30
N GLY A 150 7.90 19.00 25.43
CA GLY A 150 8.55 19.64 24.27
C GLY A 150 8.70 18.76 23.03
N ALA A 151 8.30 17.47 23.08
CA ALA A 151 8.21 16.59 21.93
C ALA A 151 6.74 16.36 21.53
N SER A 152 6.44 16.30 20.23
CA SER A 152 5.11 15.92 19.77
C SER A 152 4.81 14.47 20.14
N LEU A 153 3.55 14.14 20.40
CA LEU A 153 3.15 12.76 20.70
C LEU A 153 3.47 11.82 19.53
N LEU A 154 3.46 12.35 18.30
CA LEU A 154 3.92 11.67 17.10
C LEU A 154 5.40 11.28 17.18
N ALA A 155 6.28 12.15 17.69
CA ALA A 155 7.70 11.86 17.87
C ALA A 155 7.94 10.81 18.97
N VAL A 156 7.15 10.82 20.05
CA VAL A 156 7.21 9.80 21.10
C VAL A 156 6.80 8.43 20.54
N CYS A 157 5.70 8.39 19.79
CA CYS A 157 5.24 7.17 19.13
C CYS A 157 6.22 6.66 18.08
N SER A 158 6.81 7.53 17.26
CA SER A 158 7.79 7.11 16.25
C SER A 158 9.06 6.57 16.92
N GLY A 159 9.52 7.16 18.01
CA GLY A 159 10.65 6.66 18.80
C GLY A 159 10.40 5.26 19.41
N PHE A 160 9.17 4.97 19.83
CA PHE A 160 8.79 3.62 20.28
C PHE A 160 8.81 2.58 19.15
N LEU A 161 8.45 3.00 17.93
CA LEU A 161 8.42 2.13 16.74
C LEU A 161 9.77 2.00 16.04
N ASP A 162 10.70 2.92 16.28
CA ASP A 162 12.04 2.97 15.68
C ASP A 162 12.83 1.65 15.75
N PRO A 163 12.94 0.94 16.90
CA PRO A 163 13.70 -0.32 16.93
C PRO A 163 13.12 -1.38 16.01
N PHE A 164 11.79 -1.44 15.85
CA PHE A 164 11.14 -2.36 14.91
C PHE A 164 11.33 -1.91 13.47
N ALA A 165 11.25 -0.61 13.21
CA ALA A 165 11.44 -0.04 11.88
C ALA A 165 12.85 -0.28 11.35
N ARG A 166 13.88 -0.09 12.18
CA ARG A 166 15.28 -0.30 11.80
C ARG A 166 15.61 -1.73 11.40
N LEU A 167 14.93 -2.73 11.99
CA LEU A 167 15.06 -4.13 11.56
C LEU A 167 14.65 -4.32 10.10
N MET A 168 13.64 -3.58 9.66
CA MET A 168 13.15 -3.56 8.27
C MET A 168 13.94 -2.60 7.36
N GLY A 169 14.97 -1.91 7.86
CA GLY A 169 15.67 -0.87 7.11
C GLY A 169 14.84 0.40 6.91
N LEU A 170 13.80 0.59 7.74
CA LEU A 170 12.94 1.77 7.78
C LEU A 170 13.27 2.62 9.02
N ASP A 171 12.67 3.80 9.09
CA ASP A 171 12.67 4.65 10.29
C ASP A 171 11.33 4.58 11.03
N GLY A 172 11.33 4.85 12.33
CA GLY A 172 10.14 4.84 13.18
C GLY A 172 9.01 5.72 12.65
N VAL A 173 9.37 6.86 12.02
CA VAL A 173 8.41 7.74 11.35
C VAL A 173 7.74 7.06 10.17
N ILE A 174 8.50 6.34 9.34
CA ILE A 174 7.96 5.63 8.16
C ILE A 174 6.96 4.57 8.60
N LEU A 175 7.33 3.76 9.60
CA LEU A 175 6.46 2.70 10.10
C LEU A 175 5.18 3.27 10.72
N LEU A 176 5.29 4.34 11.51
CA LEU A 176 4.14 5.03 12.08
C LEU A 176 3.25 5.63 10.99
N ALA A 177 3.83 6.20 9.92
CA ALA A 177 3.08 6.76 8.80
C ALA A 177 2.26 5.70 8.06
N PHE A 178 2.77 4.47 7.90
CA PHE A 178 1.97 3.38 7.34
C PHE A 178 0.80 2.98 8.24
N ILE A 179 0.98 3.03 9.56
CA ILE A 179 -0.07 2.70 10.54
C ILE A 179 -1.16 3.78 10.53
N LEU A 180 -0.77 5.05 10.58
CA LEU A 180 -1.69 6.18 10.52
C LEU A 180 -2.33 6.34 9.13
N GLY A 181 -1.64 5.88 8.08
CA GLY A 181 -2.13 5.81 6.70
C GLY A 181 -3.09 4.64 6.41
N LEU A 182 -3.47 3.83 7.41
CA LEU A 182 -4.45 2.74 7.23
C LEU A 182 -5.79 3.18 6.58
N PRO A 183 -6.33 4.39 6.83
CA PRO A 183 -7.54 4.85 6.16
C PRO A 183 -7.38 4.96 4.64
N ALA A 184 -6.27 5.54 4.18
CA ALA A 184 -5.97 5.83 2.78
C ALA A 184 -4.46 5.72 2.51
N ASN A 185 -4.06 4.94 1.51
CA ASN A 185 -2.63 4.71 1.27
C ASN A 185 -1.92 5.91 0.64
N GLU A 186 -2.66 6.85 0.05
CA GLU A 186 -2.11 8.08 -0.53
C GLU A 186 -1.59 9.08 0.51
N ILE A 187 -2.06 9.02 1.76
CA ILE A 187 -1.62 9.95 2.81
C ILE A 187 -0.32 9.51 3.51
N VAL A 188 0.21 8.32 3.20
CA VAL A 188 1.44 7.82 3.84
C VAL A 188 2.61 8.76 3.61
N LEU A 189 2.86 9.15 2.35
CA LEU A 189 3.99 10.05 2.03
C LEU A 189 3.80 11.46 2.65
N PRO A 190 2.62 12.09 2.57
CA PRO A 190 2.37 13.34 3.30
C PRO A 190 2.55 13.24 4.83
N ILE A 191 2.15 12.13 5.47
CA ILE A 191 2.38 11.94 6.91
C ILE A 191 3.89 11.88 7.23
N ILE A 192 4.69 11.22 6.39
CA ILE A 192 6.15 11.18 6.55
C ILE A 192 6.74 12.59 6.49
N VAL A 193 6.36 13.38 5.48
CA VAL A 193 6.85 14.76 5.32
C VAL A 193 6.43 15.63 6.51
N MET A 194 5.15 15.58 6.90
CA MET A 194 4.62 16.31 8.06
C MET A 194 5.40 15.97 9.34
N ALA A 195 5.68 14.68 9.56
CA ALA A 195 6.41 14.21 10.72
C ALA A 195 7.87 14.70 10.75
N TYR A 196 8.57 14.72 9.61
CA TYR A 196 9.95 15.22 9.53
C TYR A 196 10.06 16.74 9.61
N LEU A 197 9.04 17.47 9.15
CA LEU A 197 8.98 18.93 9.32
C LEU A 197 8.50 19.34 10.71
N ALA A 198 8.04 18.38 11.54
CA ALA A 198 7.39 18.62 12.82
C ALA A 198 6.20 19.61 12.71
N GLU A 199 5.49 19.57 11.58
CA GLU A 199 4.33 20.43 11.32
C GLU A 199 3.04 19.79 11.86
N GLY A 200 2.12 20.63 12.34
CA GLY A 200 0.82 20.20 12.88
C GLY A 200 -0.24 19.90 11.81
N SER A 201 0.06 20.14 10.54
CA SER A 201 -0.87 19.99 9.41
C SER A 201 -0.19 19.32 8.22
N ILE A 202 -0.97 18.55 7.45
CA ILE A 202 -0.51 17.96 6.19
C ILE A 202 -0.34 19.10 5.17
N ALA A 203 0.89 19.58 4.98
CA ALA A 203 1.21 20.58 3.97
C ALA A 203 1.26 19.96 2.55
N GLU A 204 1.13 20.80 1.53
CA GLU A 204 1.41 20.38 0.16
C GLU A 204 2.88 19.96 0.06
N THR A 205 3.08 18.77 -0.49
CA THR A 205 4.38 18.20 -0.80
C THR A 205 5.17 19.20 -1.65
N GLY A 206 6.27 19.73 -1.11
CA GLY A 206 7.16 20.66 -1.81
C GLY A 206 7.80 20.06 -3.07
N SER A 207 8.71 20.79 -3.71
CA SER A 207 9.36 20.31 -4.93
C SER A 207 10.14 19.00 -4.67
N LEU A 208 10.22 18.09 -5.65
CA LEU A 208 10.94 16.80 -5.48
C LEU A 208 12.39 16.95 -4.95
N PRO A 209 13.18 17.97 -5.35
CA PRO A 209 14.51 18.19 -4.79
C PRO A 209 14.50 18.49 -3.29
N GLU A 210 13.56 19.32 -2.82
CA GLU A 210 13.43 19.68 -1.39
C GLU A 210 13.04 18.45 -0.56
N MET A 211 12.12 17.63 -1.08
CA MET A 211 11.75 16.36 -0.44
C MET A 211 12.94 15.41 -0.31
N LYS A 212 13.73 15.28 -1.38
CA LYS A 212 14.93 14.44 -1.35
C LYS A 212 15.91 14.94 -0.28
N ALA A 213 16.12 16.25 -0.20
CA ALA A 213 17.00 16.84 0.81
C ALA A 213 16.48 16.57 2.24
N LEU A 214 15.17 16.71 2.47
CA LEU A 214 14.53 16.40 3.74
C LEU A 214 14.69 14.92 4.14
N PHE A 215 14.51 14.00 3.20
CA PHE A 215 14.66 12.57 3.49
C PHE A 215 16.11 12.20 3.79
N VAL A 216 17.06 12.73 3.01
CA VAL A 216 18.49 12.48 3.24
C VAL A 216 18.96 13.09 4.57
N SER A 217 18.45 14.26 4.97
CA SER A 217 18.79 14.87 6.27
C SER A 217 18.30 14.03 7.46
N HIS A 218 17.21 13.27 7.28
CA HIS A 218 16.69 12.31 8.25
C HIS A 218 17.26 10.89 8.07
N GLY A 219 18.38 10.75 7.36
CA GLY A 219 19.13 9.49 7.26
C GLY A 219 18.60 8.49 6.23
N TRP A 220 17.76 8.93 5.28
CA TRP A 220 17.31 8.04 4.21
C TRP A 220 18.46 7.66 3.30
N THR A 221 18.65 6.35 3.17
CA THR A 221 19.58 5.77 2.20
C THR A 221 18.81 5.21 1.01
N MET A 222 19.52 4.86 -0.07
CA MET A 222 18.93 4.10 -1.19
C MET A 222 18.26 2.80 -0.71
N THR A 223 18.84 2.15 0.30
CA THR A 223 18.28 0.94 0.92
C THR A 223 16.95 1.25 1.62
N THR A 224 16.88 2.37 2.36
CA THR A 224 15.65 2.82 3.04
C THR A 224 14.55 3.15 2.03
N ALA A 225 14.89 3.83 0.93
CA ALA A 225 13.95 4.11 -0.15
C ALA A 225 13.43 2.82 -0.79
N LEU A 226 14.31 1.84 -1.04
CA LEU A 226 13.94 0.55 -1.59
C LEU A 226 13.04 -0.25 -0.64
N CYS A 227 13.37 -0.32 0.66
CA CYS A 227 12.53 -0.96 1.67
C CYS A 227 11.17 -0.25 1.77
N THR A 228 11.13 1.08 1.71
CA THR A 228 9.87 1.85 1.72
C THR A 228 9.00 1.54 0.50
N MET A 229 9.60 1.39 -0.69
CA MET A 229 8.88 0.98 -1.90
C MET A 229 8.32 -0.45 -1.78
N LEU A 230 9.14 -1.40 -1.31
CA LEU A 230 8.70 -2.79 -1.09
C LEU A 230 7.58 -2.89 -0.06
N PHE A 231 7.73 -2.18 1.06
CA PHE A 231 6.70 -2.14 2.10
C PHE A 231 5.42 -1.46 1.60
N SER A 232 5.54 -0.38 0.82
CA SER A 232 4.40 0.25 0.15
C SER A 232 3.64 -0.72 -0.78
N LEU A 233 4.35 -1.61 -1.48
CA LEU A 233 3.71 -2.65 -2.29
C LEU A 233 3.02 -3.74 -1.47
N MET A 234 3.63 -4.16 -0.36
CA MET A 234 3.26 -5.39 0.33
C MET A 234 2.62 -5.17 1.71
N HIS A 235 2.34 -3.95 2.15
CA HIS A 235 1.64 -3.73 3.42
C HIS A 235 0.14 -4.09 3.35
N TRP A 236 -0.51 -3.97 4.50
CA TRP A 236 -1.95 -4.16 4.66
C TRP A 236 -2.78 -3.32 3.67
N PRO A 237 -3.94 -3.81 3.21
CA PRO A 237 -4.81 -3.00 2.39
C PRO A 237 -5.48 -1.90 3.23
N CYS A 238 -5.93 -0.84 2.57
CA CYS A 238 -6.60 0.27 3.24
C CYS A 238 -7.92 -0.16 3.91
N SER A 239 -8.37 0.64 4.87
CA SER A 239 -9.59 0.39 5.66
C SER A 239 -10.81 0.03 4.81
N THR A 240 -11.02 0.73 3.70
CA THR A 240 -12.16 0.52 2.80
C THR A 240 -12.12 -0.86 2.17
N THR A 241 -10.92 -1.35 1.83
CA THR A 241 -10.71 -2.69 1.32
C THR A 241 -10.96 -3.73 2.42
N LEU A 242 -10.43 -3.54 3.63
CA LEU A 242 -10.66 -4.45 4.76
C LEU A 242 -12.16 -4.59 5.11
N LEU A 243 -12.88 -3.47 5.15
CA LEU A 243 -14.33 -3.46 5.39
C LEU A 243 -15.09 -4.17 4.27
N THR A 244 -14.61 -4.07 3.03
CA THR A 244 -15.19 -4.76 1.88
C THR A 244 -14.92 -6.26 1.96
N ILE A 245 -13.68 -6.67 2.27
CA ILE A 245 -13.33 -8.08 2.50
C ILE A 245 -14.21 -8.69 3.59
N LYS A 246 -14.40 -7.99 4.72
CA LYS A 246 -15.30 -8.44 5.79
C LYS A 246 -16.73 -8.66 5.28
N LYS A 247 -17.23 -7.76 4.44
CA LYS A 247 -18.59 -7.85 3.87
C LYS A 247 -18.72 -8.98 2.84
N GLU A 248 -17.68 -9.24 2.04
CA GLU A 248 -17.69 -10.32 1.05
C GLU A 248 -17.49 -11.71 1.68
N THR A 249 -16.64 -11.81 2.69
CA THR A 249 -16.26 -13.09 3.30
C THR A 249 -17.10 -13.46 4.53
N GLY A 250 -17.81 -12.49 5.11
CA GLY A 250 -18.63 -12.68 6.31
C GLY A 250 -17.85 -13.02 7.60
N SER A 251 -16.51 -13.00 7.56
CA SER A 251 -15.68 -13.46 8.68
C SER A 251 -14.47 -12.57 8.92
N TRP A 252 -14.28 -12.19 10.18
CA TRP A 252 -13.10 -11.45 10.63
C TRP A 252 -11.80 -12.23 10.47
N LYS A 253 -11.85 -13.57 10.48
CA LYS A 253 -10.66 -14.41 10.30
C LYS A 253 -9.99 -14.12 8.96
N TRP A 254 -10.79 -14.01 7.90
CA TRP A 254 -10.29 -13.72 6.54
C TRP A 254 -9.86 -12.26 6.38
N THR A 255 -10.52 -11.32 7.06
CA THR A 255 -10.11 -9.91 7.06
C THR A 255 -8.75 -9.71 7.73
N ILE A 256 -8.53 -10.34 8.89
CA ILE A 256 -7.24 -10.29 9.59
C ILE A 256 -6.16 -10.96 8.75
N LEU A 257 -6.44 -12.12 8.16
CA LEU A 257 -5.50 -12.78 7.25
C LEU A 257 -5.16 -11.90 6.05
N ALA A 258 -6.13 -11.20 5.46
CA ALA A 258 -5.89 -10.28 4.35
C ALA A 258 -5.00 -9.07 4.70
N ALA A 259 -4.95 -8.68 5.99
CA ALA A 259 -4.06 -7.64 6.47
C ALA A 259 -2.66 -8.19 6.81
N LEU A 260 -2.61 -9.30 7.55
CA LEU A 260 -1.36 -9.89 8.04
C LEU A 260 -0.55 -10.57 6.94
N LEU A 261 -1.21 -11.14 5.94
CA LEU A 261 -0.52 -11.92 4.92
C LEU A 261 0.38 -11.04 4.02
N PRO A 262 -0.10 -9.91 3.45
CA PRO A 262 0.79 -8.96 2.82
C PRO A 262 1.82 -8.41 3.82
N ALA A 263 1.37 -7.93 4.98
CA ALA A 263 2.24 -7.26 5.95
C ALA A 263 3.43 -8.12 6.38
N SER A 264 3.22 -9.40 6.68
CA SER A 264 4.30 -10.32 7.03
C SER A 264 5.28 -10.52 5.88
N LEU A 265 4.81 -10.68 4.65
CA LEU A 265 5.70 -10.79 3.48
C LEU A 265 6.45 -9.47 3.20
N GLY A 266 5.83 -8.32 3.45
CA GLY A 266 6.47 -7.00 3.36
C GLY A 266 7.57 -6.81 4.42
N ILE A 267 7.30 -7.19 5.66
CA ILE A 267 8.29 -7.17 6.75
C ILE A 267 9.48 -8.07 6.41
N ILE A 268 9.21 -9.31 5.98
CA ILE A 268 10.25 -10.29 5.62
C ILE A 268 11.09 -9.78 4.45
N SER A 269 10.46 -9.26 3.39
CA SER A 269 11.20 -8.77 2.22
C SER A 269 12.09 -7.58 2.56
N CYS A 270 11.63 -6.65 3.40
CA CYS A 270 12.41 -5.52 3.87
C CYS A 270 13.59 -5.96 4.76
N MET A 271 13.38 -6.89 5.68
CA MET A 271 14.46 -7.47 6.49
C MET A 271 15.54 -8.14 5.63
N ILE A 272 15.15 -8.91 4.61
CA ILE A 272 16.09 -9.56 3.68
C ILE A 272 16.93 -8.52 2.94
N VAL A 273 16.31 -7.45 2.43
CA VAL A 273 17.01 -6.37 1.74
C VAL A 273 17.97 -5.63 2.67
N ASN A 274 17.51 -5.28 3.87
CA ASN A 274 18.31 -4.56 4.86
C ASN A 274 19.54 -5.38 5.30
N LEU A 275 19.35 -6.68 5.55
CA LEU A 275 20.43 -7.60 5.89
C LEU A 275 21.43 -7.75 4.73
N SER A 276 20.93 -7.92 3.50
CA SER A 276 21.77 -8.02 2.30
C SER A 276 22.62 -6.77 2.08
N SER A 277 22.04 -5.58 2.30
CA SER A 277 22.75 -4.31 2.19
C SER A 277 23.85 -4.17 3.26
N THR A 278 23.56 -4.58 4.48
CA THR A 278 24.53 -4.56 5.59
C THR A 278 25.68 -5.53 5.34
N LEU A 279 25.37 -6.72 4.82
CA LEU A 279 26.37 -7.74 4.48
C LEU A 279 27.29 -7.27 3.34
N MET A 280 26.74 -6.63 2.30
CA MET A 280 27.52 -6.02 1.22
C MET A 280 28.47 -4.91 1.72
N LYS A 281 28.00 -4.04 2.62
CA LYS A 281 28.84 -3.00 3.22
C LYS A 281 29.97 -3.59 4.06
N SER A 282 29.69 -4.66 4.82
CA SER A 282 30.72 -5.36 5.59
C SER A 282 31.75 -6.05 4.69
N LEU A 283 31.33 -6.59 3.54
CA LEU A 283 32.22 -7.25 2.59
C LEU A 283 33.12 -6.24 1.86
N SER A 284 32.57 -5.08 1.49
CA SER A 284 33.33 -3.97 0.88
C SER A 284 34.30 -3.28 1.83
N PHE A 285 34.15 -3.47 3.15
CA PHE A 285 35.11 -2.99 4.14
C PHE A 285 36.29 -3.97 4.34
N PHE A 286 36.14 -5.22 3.93
CA PHE A 286 37.15 -6.27 4.07
C PHE A 286 38.03 -6.44 2.82
N LEU A 287 37.63 -5.84 1.70
CA LEU A 287 38.34 -5.76 0.41
C LEU A 287 39.02 -4.39 0.28
#